data_AF-A0A2V9MCE9-F1
#
_entry.id   AF-A0A2V9MCE9-F1
#
_cell.length_a   1.000
_cell.length_b   1.000
_cell.length_c   1.000
_cell.angle_alpha   90.00
_cell.angle_beta   90.00
_cell.angle_gamma   90.00
#
_symmetry.space_group_name_H-M   'P 1'
#
loop_
_entity.id
_entity.type
_entity.pdbx_description
1 polymer ?
#
loop_
_entity_poly.entity_id
_entity_poly.type
_entity_poly.pdbx_seq_one_letter_code
_entity_poly.pdbx_strand_id
1 'polypeptide(L)' 'LSLGQAFRQLGRVREAIAQFEKAAGSDVDGSIHYQLFQLHKRVKEEDKANEALKRSMELRKEADKHRVDLIRPP' A
#
# COMPACT_ATOMS: atom_id res chain seq x y z
N LEU A 1 -11.39 -13.52 -2.52
CA LEU A 1 -9.96 -13.89 -2.61
C LEU A 1 -9.14 -12.62 -2.48
N SER A 2 -8.42 -12.41 -1.37
CA SER A 2 -7.58 -11.21 -1.23
C SER A 2 -6.37 -11.32 -2.14
N LEU A 3 -5.94 -10.22 -2.77
CA LEU A 3 -4.75 -10.16 -3.64
C LEU A 3 -3.52 -10.77 -2.97
N GLY A 4 -3.31 -10.52 -1.67
CA GLY A 4 -2.23 -11.12 -0.88
C GLY A 4 -2.25 -12.66 -0.77
N GLN A 5 -3.39 -13.32 -1.02
CA GLN A 5 -3.47 -14.79 -1.11
C GLN A 5 -3.14 -15.30 -2.53
N ALA A 6 -3.44 -14.52 -3.58
CA ALA A 6 -3.16 -14.90 -4.97
C ALA A 6 -1.65 -15.01 -5.26
N PHE A 7 -0.82 -14.26 -4.54
CA PHE A 7 0.62 -14.18 -4.78
C PHE A 7 1.48 -15.11 -3.92
N ARG A 8 0.91 -16.09 -3.22
CA ARG A 8 1.60 -16.96 -2.23
C ARG A 8 2.78 -17.81 -2.74
N GLN A 9 3.01 -17.90 -4.06
CA GLN A 9 4.15 -18.64 -4.61
C GLN A 9 5.31 -17.67 -4.83
N LEU A 10 6.50 -17.96 -4.29
CA LEU A 10 7.69 -17.10 -4.29
C LEU A 10 8.05 -16.49 -5.67
N GLY A 11 7.68 -17.13 -6.78
CA GLY A 11 7.82 -16.55 -8.13
C GLY A 11 6.83 -15.42 -8.44
N ARG A 12 5.60 -15.50 -7.94
CA ARG A 12 4.52 -14.53 -8.17
C ARG A 12 4.56 -13.34 -7.21
N VAL A 13 5.26 -13.44 -6.08
CA VAL A 13 5.39 -12.31 -5.12
C VAL A 13 6.16 -11.15 -5.77
N ARG A 14 7.24 -11.42 -6.49
CA ARG A 14 8.00 -10.36 -7.18
C ARG A 14 7.21 -9.72 -8.32
N GLU A 15 6.47 -10.52 -9.08
CA GLU A 15 5.54 -10.00 -10.09
C GLU A 15 4.45 -9.14 -9.46
N ALA A 16 3.91 -9.55 -8.31
CA ALA A 16 2.94 -8.76 -7.55
C ALA A 16 3.51 -7.40 -7.18
N ILE A 17 4.72 -7.36 -6.63
CA ILE A 17 5.41 -6.13 -6.25
C ILE A 17 5.49 -5.21 -7.46
N ALA A 18 5.96 -5.70 -8.61
CA ALA A 18 6.06 -4.90 -9.83
C ALA A 18 4.70 -4.36 -10.32
N GLN A 19 3.61 -5.14 -10.19
CA GLN A 19 2.26 -4.68 -10.55
C GLN A 19 1.75 -3.60 -9.58
N PHE A 20 1.98 -3.79 -8.28
CA PHE A 20 1.57 -2.81 -7.28
C PHE A 20 2.43 -1.54 -7.32
N GLU A 21 3.72 -1.61 -7.65
CA GLU A 21 4.57 -0.44 -7.85
C GLU A 21 4.07 0.43 -9.02
N LYS A 22 3.58 -0.19 -10.11
CA LYS A 22 2.94 0.55 -11.21
C LYS A 22 1.64 1.21 -10.78
N ALA A 23 0.87 0.55 -9.91
CA ALA A 23 -0.40 1.07 -9.40
C ALA A 23 -0.22 2.10 -8.27
N ALA A 24 0.94 2.14 -7.61
CA ALA A 24 1.21 2.99 -6.46
C ALA A 24 1.01 4.48 -6.74
N GLY A 25 1.24 4.94 -7.98
CA GLY A 25 1.01 6.33 -8.38
C GLY A 25 -0.46 6.76 -8.36
N SER A 26 -1.41 5.82 -8.35
CA SER A 26 -2.85 6.09 -8.23
C SER A 26 -3.40 5.79 -6.83
N ASP A 27 -2.53 5.54 -5.84
CA ASP A 27 -2.96 5.24 -4.48
C ASP A 27 -3.38 6.49 -3.73
N VAL A 28 -4.67 6.59 -3.42
CA VAL A 28 -5.25 7.75 -2.73
C VAL A 28 -5.42 7.49 -1.23
N ASP A 29 -5.71 6.25 -0.85
CA ASP A 29 -5.99 5.85 0.54
C ASP A 29 -4.83 5.08 1.18
N GLY A 30 -3.69 4.94 0.49
CA GLY A 30 -2.55 4.18 1.01
C GLY A 30 -2.76 2.66 1.02
N SER A 31 -3.82 2.17 0.38
CA SER A 31 -4.17 0.76 0.35
C SER A 31 -3.19 -0.07 -0.47
N ILE A 32 -2.67 0.50 -1.58
CA ILE A 32 -1.69 -0.15 -2.45
C ILE A 32 -0.34 -0.22 -1.74
N HIS A 33 0.07 0.87 -1.08
CA HIS A 33 1.29 0.90 -0.30
C HIS A 33 1.25 -0.09 0.88
N TYR A 34 0.07 -0.34 1.48
CA TYR A 34 -0.07 -1.39 2.49
C TYR A 34 0.09 -2.81 1.90
N GLN A 35 -0.38 -3.05 0.67
CA GLN A 35 -0.13 -4.33 -0.02
C GLN A 35 1.36 -4.50 -0.34
N LEU A 36 2.05 -3.45 -0.79
CA LEU A 36 3.49 -3.45 -1.01
C LEU A 36 4.26 -3.77 0.28
N PHE A 37 3.90 -3.16 1.41
CA PHE A 37 4.47 -3.50 2.73
C PHE A 37 4.38 -5.00 3.01
N GLN A 38 3.19 -5.60 2.88
CA GLN A 38 2.99 -7.03 3.13
C GLN A 38 3.80 -7.92 2.19
N LEU A 39 3.94 -7.52 0.91
CA LEU A 39 4.72 -8.25 -0.08
C LEU A 39 6.22 -8.15 0.21
N HIS A 40 6.74 -6.96 0.53
CA HIS A 40 8.14 -6.75 0.91
C HIS A 40 8.51 -7.50 2.21
N LYS A 41 7.61 -7.54 3.21
CA LYS A 41 7.80 -8.38 4.41
C LYS A 41 7.97 -9.86 4.07
N ARG A 42 7.27 -10.36 3.05
CA ARG A 42 7.38 -11.77 2.61
C ARG A 42 8.69 -12.09 1.89
N VAL A 43 9.23 -11.15 1.14
CA VAL A 43 10.55 -11.31 0.47
C VAL A 43 11.72 -10.86 1.35
N LYS A 44 11.47 -10.53 2.62
CA LYS A 44 12.46 -10.04 3.59
C LYS A 44 13.17 -8.75 3.17
N GLU A 45 12.52 -7.91 2.36
CA GLU A 45 12.99 -6.57 2.02
C GLU A 45 12.47 -5.58 3.07
N GLU A 46 13.07 -5.59 4.26
CA GLU A 46 12.55 -4.85 5.43
C GLU A 46 12.55 -3.33 5.25
N ASP A 47 13.56 -2.79 4.59
CA ASP A 47 13.67 -1.36 4.29
C ASP A 47 12.51 -0.86 3.42
N LYS A 48 12.28 -1.53 2.28
CA LYS A 48 11.15 -1.24 1.38
C LYS A 48 9.80 -1.45 2.04
N ALA A 49 9.69 -2.45 2.91
CA ALA A 49 8.48 -2.67 3.68
C ALA A 49 8.18 -1.46 4.57
N ASN A 50 9.17 -0.96 5.32
CA ASN A 50 8.99 0.20 6.19
C ASN A 50 8.64 1.47 5.40
N GLU A 51 9.27 1.69 4.25
CA GLU A 51 8.94 2.82 3.37
C GLU A 51 7.48 2.75 2.88
N ALA A 52 7.06 1.59 2.39
CA ALA A 52 5.70 1.37 1.94
C ALA A 52 4.67 1.55 3.08
N LEU A 53 5.00 1.08 4.28
CA LEU A 53 4.13 1.26 5.45
C LEU A 53 3.99 2.74 5.82
N LYS A 54 5.12 3.47 5.85
CA LYS A 54 5.12 4.92 6.12
C LYS A 54 4.25 5.66 5.13
N ARG A 55 4.40 5.37 3.82
CA ARG A 55 3.63 6.05 2.78
C ARG A 55 2.13 5.71 2.85
N SER A 56 1.79 4.46 3.18
CA SER A 56 0.41 4.06 3.46
C SER A 56 -0.21 4.87 4.60
N MET A 57 0.51 5.04 5.71
CA MET A 57 0.02 5.81 6.86
C MET A 57 -0.16 7.30 6.54
N GLU A 58 0.77 7.89 5.80
CA GLU A 58 0.66 9.30 5.37
C GLU A 58 -0.56 9.52 4.49
N LEU A 59 -0.76 8.68 3.47
CA LEU A 59 -1.93 8.77 2.57
C LEU A 59 -3.25 8.60 3.32
N ARG A 60 -3.34 7.65 4.27
CA ARG A 60 -4.55 7.49 5.11
C ARG A 60 -4.83 8.72 5.96
N LYS A 61 -3.79 9.34 6.52
CA LYS A 61 -3.91 10.56 7.31
C LYS A 61 -4.33 11.75 6.45
N GLU A 62 -3.81 11.85 5.24
CA GLU A 62 -4.20 12.87 4.26
C GLU A 62 -5.67 12.67 3.83
N ALA A 63 -6.08 11.45 3.53
CA ALA A 63 -7.46 11.13 3.14
C ALA A 63 -8.46 11.40 4.28
N ASP A 64 -8.11 11.04 5.51
CA ASP A 64 -8.95 11.31 6.69
C ASP A 64 -9.10 12.81 6.94
N LYS A 65 -8.00 13.58 6.87
CA LYS A 65 -8.04 15.05 6.96
C LYS A 65 -8.94 15.66 5.89
N HIS A 66 -8.81 15.22 4.65
CA HIS A 66 -9.64 15.71 3.54
C HIS A 66 -11.12 15.42 3.78
N ARG A 67 -11.43 14.25 4.34
CA ARG A 67 -12.79 13.85 4.67
C ARG A 67 -13.38 14.67 5.82
N VAL A 68 -12.58 15.00 6.83
CA VAL A 68 -13.01 15.85 7.96
C VAL A 68 -13.24 17.29 7.51
N ASP A 69 -12.44 17.83 6.59
CA ASP A 69 -12.60 19.19 6.07
C ASP A 69 -13.91 19.36 5.29
N LEU A 70 -14.30 18.37 4.48
CA LEU A 70 -15.58 18.36 3.75
C LEU A 70 -16.82 18.29 4.65
N ILE A 71 -16.70 17.85 5.90
CA ILE A 71 -17.83 17.66 6.83
C ILE A 71 -18.01 18.89 7.74
N ARG A 72 -17.06 19.83 7.74
CA ARG A 72 -17.16 21.04 8.58
C ARG A 72 -17.86 22.16 7.80
N PRO A 73 -19.09 22.57 8.18
CA PRO A 73 -19.71 23.74 7.57
C PRO A 73 -18.97 25.04 7.99
N PRO A 74 -19.06 26.11 7.18
CA PRO A 74 -18.44 27.41 7.47
C PRO A 74 -18.96 28.05 8.76
#